data_AF-A0A164ABH1-F1
#
_entry.id   AF-A0A164ABH1-F1
#
_cell.length_a   1.000
_cell.length_b   1.000
_cell.length_c   1.000
_cell.angle_alpha   90.00
_cell.angle_beta   90.00
_cell.angle_gamma   90.00
#
_symmetry.space_group_name_H-M   'P 1'
#
loop_
_entity.id
_entity.type
_entity.pdbx_description
1 polymer ?
#
loop_
_entity_poly.entity_id
_entity_poly.type
_entity_poly.pdbx_seq_one_letter_code
_entity_poly.pdbx_strand_id
1 'polypeptide(L)' 'MKLISNEILVDSYFKAVDLKLEEDFVELLLDEIKRRQINLEFYREGKAQVS' A
#
# COMPACT_ATOMS: atom_id res chain seq x y z
N MET A 1 -4.89 8.61 6.76
CA MET A 1 -3.83 9.39 6.07
C MET A 1 -4.41 10.14 4.88
N LYS A 2 -4.91 11.39 5.00
CA LYS A 2 -5.67 12.04 3.90
C LYS A 2 -4.81 12.75 2.84
N LEU A 3 -3.53 13.02 3.11
CA LEU A 3 -2.68 13.88 2.28
C LEU A 3 -1.73 13.13 1.34
N ILE A 4 -1.59 11.81 1.48
CA ILE A 4 -0.73 11.01 0.60
C ILE A 4 -1.48 10.53 -0.64
N SER A 5 -0.79 10.45 -1.78
CA SER A 5 -1.32 9.90 -3.02
C SER A 5 -1.58 8.39 -2.89
N ASN A 6 -2.39 7.84 -3.80
CA ASN A 6 -2.67 6.39 -3.82
C ASN A 6 -1.38 5.57 -4.05
N GLU A 7 -0.49 6.04 -4.93
CA GLU A 7 0.81 5.40 -5.18
C GLU A 7 1.66 5.31 -3.92
N ILE A 8 1.81 6.41 -3.18
CA ILE A 8 2.63 6.44 -1.97
C ILE A 8 2.00 5.60 -0.86
N LEU A 9 0.67 5.61 -0.73
CA LEU A 9 -0.04 4.78 0.25
C LEU A 9 0.20 3.29 -0.01
N VAL A 10 0.07 2.84 -1.26
CA VAL A 10 0.27 1.44 -1.63
C VAL A 10 1.73 1.02 -1.49
N ASP A 11 2.67 1.87 -1.92
CA ASP A 11 4.11 1.62 -1.73
C ASP A 11 4.48 1.51 -0.25
N SER A 12 3.91 2.38 0.59
CA SER A 12 4.10 2.33 2.04
C SER A 12 3.54 1.05 2.66
N TYR A 13 2.37 0.57 2.19
CA TYR A 13 1.79 -0.69 2.65
C TYR A 13 2.70 -1.88 2.33
N PHE A 14 3.15 -2.03 1.09
CA PHE A 14 4.03 -3.14 0.73
C PHE A 14 5.36 -3.09 1.48
N LYS A 15 5.97 -1.91 1.61
CA LYS A 15 7.19 -1.74 2.42
C LYS A 15 6.97 -2.10 3.89
N ALA A 16 5.84 -1.72 4.47
CA ALA A 16 5.52 -2.02 5.86
C ALA A 16 5.38 -3.53 6.11
N VAL A 17 4.76 -4.24 5.16
CA VAL A 17 4.65 -5.71 5.17
C VAL A 17 6.04 -6.36 5.03
N ASP A 18 6.85 -5.93 4.05
CA ASP A 18 8.18 -6.48 3.78
C ASP A 18 9.14 -6.27 4.97
N LEU A 19 9.06 -5.11 5.63
CA LEU A 19 9.87 -4.76 6.79
C LEU A 19 9.32 -5.35 8.11
N LYS A 20 8.17 -6.04 8.07
CA LYS A 20 7.50 -6.60 9.25
C LYS A 20 7.28 -5.55 10.35
N LEU A 21 6.76 -4.40 9.96
CA LEU A 21 6.38 -3.35 10.92
C LEU A 21 5.18 -3.81 11.78
N GLU A 22 4.89 -3.03 12.82
CA GLU A 22 3.79 -3.30 13.75
C GLU A 22 2.46 -3.53 13.01
N GLU A 23 1.72 -4.55 13.47
CA GLU A 23 0.47 -4.99 12.83
C GLU A 23 -0.55 -3.85 12.75
N ASP A 24 -0.75 -3.11 13.84
CA ASP A 24 -1.65 -1.95 13.91
C ASP A 24 -1.30 -0.88 12.84
N PHE A 25 -0.01 -0.71 12.52
CA PHE A 25 0.42 0.22 11.48
C PHE A 25 0.08 -0.30 10.08
N VAL A 26 0.31 -1.59 9.84
CA VAL A 26 -0.03 -2.25 8.56
C VAL A 26 -1.55 -2.22 8.34
N GLU A 27 -2.33 -2.50 9.38
CA GLU A 27 -3.79 -2.43 9.35
C GLU A 27 -4.29 -1.02 9.04
N LEU A 28 -3.70 0.01 9.64
CA LEU A 28 -4.07 1.39 9.37
C LEU A 28 -3.85 1.79 7.90
N LEU A 29 -2.77 1.30 7.28
CA LEU A 29 -2.54 1.49 5.84
C LEU A 29 -3.57 0.75 5.00
N LEU A 30 -3.84 -0.51 5.35
CA LEU A 30 -4.79 -1.37 4.65
C LEU A 30 -6.22 -0.83 4.71
N ASP A 31 -6.63 -0.29 5.85
CA ASP A 31 -7.96 0.30 6.03
C ASP A 31 -8.13 1.58 5.21
N GLU A 32 -7.08 2.39 5.10
CA GLU A 32 -7.10 3.56 4.20
C GLU A 32 -7.16 3.13 2.72
N ILE A 33 -6.46 2.06 2.33
CA ILE A 33 -6.50 1.47 0.98
C ILE A 33 -7.94 1.00 0.65
N LYS A 34 -8.56 0.27 1.57
CA LYS A 34 -9.97 -0.18 1.45
C LYS A 34 -10.93 1.00 1.37
N ARG A 35 -10.76 2.01 2.25
CA ARG A 35 -11.61 3.22 2.30
C ARG A 35 -11.58 4.00 0.98
N ARG A 36 -10.42 4.02 0.30
CA ARG A 36 -10.25 4.68 -1.00
C ARG A 36 -10.57 3.77 -2.19
N GLN A 37 -10.94 2.52 -1.95
CA GLN A 37 -11.24 1.51 -2.97
C GLN A 37 -10.08 1.29 -3.98
N ILE A 38 -8.85 1.27 -3.48
CA ILE A 38 -7.65 1.06 -4.31
C ILE A 38 -7.47 -0.45 -4.56
N ASN A 39 -7.39 -0.85 -5.83
CA ASN A 39 -7.10 -2.24 -6.20
C ASN A 39 -5.59 -2.50 -6.11
N LEU A 40 -5.15 -3.31 -5.13
CA LEU A 40 -3.74 -3.65 -4.93
C LEU A 40 -3.13 -4.46 -6.08
N GLU A 41 -3.91 -5.22 -6.83
CA GLU A 41 -3.39 -6.03 -7.95
C GLU A 41 -2.79 -5.16 -9.05
N PHE A 42 -3.45 -4.03 -9.36
CA PHE A 42 -2.98 -3.05 -10.33
C PHE A 42 -1.60 -2.48 -9.97
N TYR A 43 -1.36 -2.24 -8.68
CA TYR A 43 -0.09 -1.68 -8.21
C TYR A 43 1.00 -2.75 -8.01
N ARG A 44 0.62 -4.03 -7.83
CA ARG A 44 1.56 -5.14 -7.75
C ARG A 44 2.17 -5.46 -9.12
N GLU A 45 1.36 -5.39 -10.18
CA GLU A 45 1.79 -5.65 -11.56
C GLU A 45 2.66 -4.53 -12.13
N GLY A 46 2.44 -3.28 -11.73
CA GLY A 46 3.20 -2.11 -12.19
C GLY A 46 4.70 -2.09 -11.80
N LYS A 47 5.14 -2.93 -10.84
CA LYS A 47 6.57 -3.08 -10.50
C LYS A 47 7.25 -4.28 -11.16
N ALA A 48 6.50 -5.18 -11.82
CA ALA A 48 7.05 -6.34 -12.51
C ALA A 48 7.43 -6.07 -13.98
N GLN A 49 7.09 -4.89 -14.52
CA GLN A 49 7.51 -4.44 -15.86
C GLN A 49 8.65 -3.43 -15.78
N VAL A 50 9.82 -3.89 -15.33
CA VAL A 50 11.11 -3.36 -15.75
C VAL A 50 11.97 -4.57 -16.11
N SER A 51 11.86 -4.99 -17.37
CA SER A 51 12.88 -5.79 -18.05
C SER A 51 13.89 -4.85 -18.70
#